data_AF-A0A972AII7-F1
#
_entry.id   AF-A0A972AII7-F1
#
_cell.length_a   1.000
_cell.length_b   1.000
_cell.length_c   1.000
_cell.angle_alpha   90.00
_cell.angle_beta   90.00
_cell.angle_gamma   90.00
#
_symmetry.space_group_name_H-M   'P 1'
#
loop_
_entity.id
_entity.type
_entity.pdbx_description
1 polymer ?
#
loop_
_entity_poly.entity_id
_entity_poly.type
_entity_poly.pdbx_seq_one_letter_code
_entity_poly.pdbx_strand_id
1 'polypeptide(L)'
;FFGTSVLPQDVQDSMGIALYALFLGLLLPSVRKSRSALVVAALAMALSAFIKWTPCFASMNRGIAIMIATCMAALFGAAMFPLNKESQRP
;
A
#
# COMPACT_ATOMS: atom_id res chain seq x y z
N PHE A 1 4.44 24.64 21.19
CA PHE A 1 3.28 25.17 20.45
C PHE A 1 3.63 26.32 19.49
N PHE A 2 4.91 26.64 19.23
CA PHE A 2 5.32 27.80 18.40
C PHE A 2 5.91 27.44 17.01
N GLY A 3 5.86 26.16 16.59
CA GLY A 3 6.63 25.67 15.43
C GLY A 3 5.89 25.60 14.09
N THR A 4 4.55 25.56 14.07
CA THR A 4 3.77 25.29 12.86
C THR A 4 3.03 26.50 12.29
N SER A 5 3.09 27.67 12.94
CA SER A 5 2.42 28.88 12.46
C SER A 5 3.28 29.74 11.52
N VAL A 6 4.58 29.43 11.38
CA VAL A 6 5.51 30.22 10.55
C VAL A 6 5.66 29.69 9.12
N LEU A 7 5.30 28.43 8.88
CA LEU A 7 5.28 27.83 7.54
C LEU A 7 3.85 27.75 7.02
N PRO A 8 3.56 28.26 5.79
CA PRO A 8 2.25 28.15 5.15
C PRO A 8 1.75 26.70 5.12
N GLN A 9 0.44 26.50 5.28
CA GLN A 9 -0.20 25.18 5.27
C GLN A 9 0.20 24.35 4.04
N ASP A 10 0.25 24.99 2.87
CA ASP A 10 0.61 24.33 1.59
C ASP A 10 2.01 23.70 1.61
N VAL A 11 2.95 24.34 2.32
CA VAL A 11 4.32 23.82 2.46
C VAL A 11 4.33 22.60 3.38
N GLN A 12 3.56 22.63 4.48
CA GLN A 12 3.46 21.48 5.40
C GLN A 12 2.85 20.26 4.73
N ASP A 13 1.79 20.45 3.94
CA ASP A 13 1.15 19.36 3.19
C ASP A 13 2.11 18.77 2.15
N SER A 14 2.83 19.63 1.43
CA SER A 14 3.82 19.22 0.43
C SER A 14 5.00 18.45 1.05
N MET A 15 5.45 18.84 2.25
CA MET A 15 6.51 18.13 2.97
C MET A 15 6.10 16.69 3.33
N GLY A 16 4.85 16.47 3.74
CA GLY A 16 4.33 15.14 4.03
C GLY A 16 4.32 14.24 2.79
N ILE A 17 3.87 14.78 1.65
CA ILE A 17 3.88 14.07 0.36
C ILE A 17 5.32 13.77 -0.09
N ALA A 18 6.24 14.72 0.09
CA ALA A 18 7.65 14.54 -0.26
C ALA A 18 8.31 13.40 0.54
N LEU A 19 8.00 13.27 1.84
CA LEU A 19 8.49 12.16 2.66
C LEU A 19 7.91 10.81 2.22
N TYR A 20 6.63 10.78 1.83
CA TYR A 20 6.00 9.58 1.27
C TYR A 20 6.68 9.15 -0.04
N ALA A 21 6.96 10.12 -0.92
CA ALA A 21 7.63 9.90 -2.19
C ALA A 21 9.09 9.46 -2.01
N LEU A 22 9.82 10.04 -1.05
CA LEU A 22 11.19 9.65 -0.71
C LEU A 22 11.25 8.19 -0.26
N PHE A 23 10.36 7.79 0.65
CA PHE A 23 10.33 6.43 1.17
C PHE A 23 9.93 5.41 0.09
N LEU A 24 8.92 5.73 -0.71
CA LEU A 24 8.56 4.94 -1.88
C LEU A 24 9.73 4.85 -2.87
N GLY A 25 10.44 5.95 -3.13
CA GLY A 25 11.57 6.00 -4.05
C GLY A 25 12.75 5.11 -3.62
N LEU A 26 12.95 4.91 -2.31
CA LEU A 26 13.97 4.00 -1.77
C LEU A 26 13.50 2.53 -1.75
N LEU A 27 12.22 2.27 -1.49
CA LEU A 27 11.67 0.91 -1.48
C LEU A 27 11.47 0.35 -2.89
N LEU A 28 10.91 1.15 -3.80
CA LEU A 28 10.57 0.76 -5.16
C LEU A 28 11.73 0.13 -5.96
N PRO A 29 13.00 0.58 -5.89
CA PRO A 29 14.11 -0.07 -6.59
C PRO A 29 14.41 -1.48 -6.06
N SER A 30 14.25 -1.71 -4.75
CA SER A 30 14.43 -3.05 -4.16
C SER A 30 13.39 -4.04 -4.70
N VAL A 31 12.16 -3.58 -4.87
CA VAL A 31 11.05 -4.38 -5.42
C VAL A 31 11.20 -4.56 -6.94
N ARG A 32 11.67 -3.53 -7.66
CA ARG A 32 11.81 -3.55 -9.13
C ARG A 32 12.93 -4.44 -9.66
N LYS A 33 13.86 -4.91 -8.82
CA LYS A 33 14.97 -5.78 -9.24
C LYS A 33 14.48 -7.12 -9.81
N SER A 34 13.26 -7.54 -9.47
CA SER A 34 12.60 -8.72 -10.03
C SER A 34 11.40 -8.32 -10.88
N ARG A 35 11.41 -8.68 -12.18
CA ARG A 35 10.26 -8.44 -13.08
C ARG A 35 8.98 -9.11 -12.56
N SER A 36 9.10 -10.25 -11.88
CA SER A 36 7.98 -10.93 -11.23
C SER A 36 7.36 -10.08 -10.12
N ALA A 37 8.18 -9.38 -9.33
CA ALA A 37 7.67 -8.53 -8.25
C ALA A 37 6.92 -7.29 -8.79
N LEU A 38 7.30 -6.77 -9.96
CA LEU A 38 6.56 -5.69 -10.62
C LEU A 38 5.15 -6.14 -11.06
N VAL A 39 5.05 -7.33 -11.65
CA VAL A 39 3.76 -7.91 -12.09
C VAL A 39 2.87 -8.22 -10.89
N VAL A 40 3.43 -8.78 -9.82
CA VAL A 40 2.70 -9.04 -8.57
C VAL A 40 2.25 -7.73 -7.92
N ALA A 41 3.08 -6.70 -7.89
CA ALA A 41 2.70 -5.38 -7.36
C ALA A 41 1.57 -4.74 -8.18
N ALA A 42 1.59 -4.85 -9.51
CA ALA A 42 0.53 -4.36 -10.39
C ALA A 42 -0.80 -5.11 -10.16
N LEU A 43 -0.75 -6.43 -10.05
CA LEU A 43 -1.92 -7.27 -9.71
C LEU A 43 -2.46 -6.96 -8.32
N ALA A 44 -1.59 -6.78 -7.32
CA ALA A 44 -1.98 -6.41 -5.96
C ALA A 44 -2.63 -5.03 -5.92
N MET A 45 -2.12 -4.06 -6.68
CA MET A 45 -2.74 -2.73 -6.82
C MET A 45 -4.13 -2.82 -7.46
N ALA A 46 -4.29 -3.62 -8.53
CA ALA A 46 -5.58 -3.83 -9.18
C ALA A 46 -6.60 -4.50 -8.24
N LEU A 47 -6.17 -5.53 -7.51
CA LEU A 47 -7.01 -6.24 -6.55
C LEU A 47 -7.36 -5.35 -5.34
N SER A 48 -6.40 -4.58 -4.84
CA SER A 48 -6.62 -3.61 -3.75
C SER A 48 -7.59 -2.51 -4.15
N ALA A 49 -7.52 -2.01 -5.39
CA ALA A 49 -8.48 -1.06 -5.92
C ALA A 49 -9.89 -1.66 -6.01
N PHE A 50 -9.99 -2.93 -6.42
CA PHE A 50 -11.27 -3.65 -6.50
C PHE A 50 -11.89 -3.86 -5.12
N ILE A 51 -11.08 -4.22 -4.12
CA ILE A 51 -11.53 -4.45 -2.74
C ILE A 51 -11.89 -3.14 -2.03
N LYS A 52 -11.15 -2.06 -2.28
CA LYS A 52 -11.47 -0.71 -1.76
C LYS A 52 -12.81 -0.21 -2.31
N TRP A 53 -13.21 -0.67 -3.50
CA TRP A 53 -14.48 -0.32 -4.09
C TRP A 53 -15.66 -1.09 -3.48
N THR A 54 -15.42 -2.24 -2.83
CA THR A 54 -16.45 -3.01 -2.12
C THR A 54 -16.68 -2.40 -0.73
N PRO A 55 -17.66 -1.48 -0.57
CA PRO A 55 -17.84 -0.68 0.64
C PRO A 55 -18.79 -1.44 1.56
N CYS A 56 -18.45 -2.69 1.92
CA CYS A 56 -19.47 -3.62 2.41
C CYS A 56 -19.86 -3.40 3.89
N PHE A 57 -19.09 -2.65 4.68
CA PHE A 57 -19.39 -2.48 6.12
C PHE A 57 -19.18 -1.04 6.59
N ALA A 58 -20.13 -0.17 6.22
CA ALA A 58 -20.11 1.26 6.52
C ALA A 58 -20.54 1.65 7.96
N SER A 59 -20.80 0.69 8.87
CA SER A 59 -21.33 0.98 10.23
C SER A 59 -20.38 0.67 11.40
N MET A 60 -19.21 0.08 11.17
CA MET A 60 -18.26 -0.25 12.25
C MET A 60 -17.05 0.70 12.22
N ASN A 61 -16.45 0.97 13.39
CA ASN A 61 -15.23 1.78 13.57
C ASN A 61 -14.27 1.67 12.37
N ARG A 62 -14.06 2.77 11.62
CA ARG A 62 -13.34 2.80 10.33
C ARG A 62 -12.00 2.08 10.35
N GLY A 63 -11.26 2.14 11.47
CA GLY A 63 -9.98 1.46 11.62
C GLY A 63 -10.07 -0.07 11.63
N ILE A 64 -11.05 -0.63 12.34
CA ILE A 64 -11.25 -2.10 12.44
C ILE A 64 -11.75 -2.65 11.11
N ALA A 65 -12.63 -1.92 10.41
CA ALA A 65 -13.10 -2.29 9.09
C ALA A 65 -11.94 -2.43 8.08
N ILE A 66 -10.95 -1.52 8.11
CA ILE A 66 -9.76 -1.58 7.25
C ILE A 66 -8.89 -2.80 7.59
N MET A 67 -8.71 -3.10 8.88
CA MET A 67 -7.91 -4.26 9.32
C MET A 67 -8.53 -5.58 8.85
N ILE A 68 -9.83 -5.77 9.03
CA ILE A 68 -10.54 -6.98 8.61
C ILE A 68 -10.58 -7.09 7.08
N ALA A 69 -10.85 -5.99 6.37
CA ALA A 69 -10.84 -5.97 4.91
C ALA A 69 -9.45 -6.33 4.35
N THR A 70 -8.38 -5.83 4.96
CA THR A 70 -7.00 -6.16 4.56
C THR A 70 -6.68 -7.64 4.85
N CYS A 71 -7.12 -8.17 5.98
CA CYS A 71 -6.95 -9.58 6.33
C CYS A 71 -7.67 -10.50 5.32
N MET A 72 -8.93 -10.18 4.98
CA MET A 72 -9.69 -10.92 3.96
C MET A 72 -9.06 -10.79 2.57
N ALA A 73 -8.63 -9.59 2.18
CA ALA A 73 -7.93 -9.34 0.92
C ALA A 73 -6.62 -10.14 0.81
N ALA A 74 -5.84 -10.18 1.89
CA ALA A 74 -4.58 -10.92 1.95
C ALA A 74 -4.82 -12.44 1.88
N LEU A 75 -5.82 -12.96 2.59
CA LEU A 75 -6.20 -14.38 2.51
C LEU A 75 -6.67 -14.74 1.11
N PHE A 76 -7.50 -13.91 0.49
CA PHE A 76 -8.00 -14.14 -0.86
C PHE A 76 -6.89 -14.01 -1.90
N GLY A 77 -6.01 -13.01 -1.75
CA GLY A 77 -4.85 -12.81 -2.60
C GLY A 77 -3.83 -13.96 -2.50
N ALA A 78 -3.57 -14.47 -1.30
CA ALA A 78 -2.68 -15.62 -1.08
C ALA A 78 -3.28 -16.94 -1.60
N ALA A 79 -4.60 -17.12 -1.48
CA ALA A 79 -5.29 -18.29 -2.01
C ALA A 79 -5.38 -18.27 -3.54
N MET A 80 -5.64 -17.11 -4.14
CA MET A 80 -5.76 -16.93 -5.60
C MET A 80 -4.40 -16.86 -6.29
N PHE A 81 -3.36 -16.38 -5.60
CA PHE A 81 -1.98 -16.35 -6.05
C PHE A 81 -1.10 -17.15 -5.08
N PRO A 82 -1.10 -18.50 -5.17
CA PRO A 82 -0.07 -19.28 -4.51
C PRO A 82 1.28 -18.80 -5.05
N LEU A 83 2.19 -18.40 -4.15
CA LEU A 83 3.58 -18.11 -4.47
C LEU A 83 4.12 -19.30 -5.26
N ASN A 84 4.19 -19.17 -6.58
CA ASN A 84 4.96 -20.11 -7.36
C ASN A 84 6.40 -19.85 -6.95
N LYS A 85 6.95 -20.77 -6.16
CA LYS A 85 8.34 -20.74 -5.72
C LYS A 85 9.19 -20.84 -6.97
N GLU A 86 9.72 -19.73 -7.46
CA GLU A 86 10.81 -19.76 -8.42
C GLU A 86 11.72 -18.55 -8.23
N SER A 87 13.00 -18.84 -7.96
CA SER A 87 14.13 -17.93 -7.76
C SER A 87 14.31 -17.26 -6.38
N GLN A 88 14.35 -18.09 -5.33
CA GLN A 88 15.54 -18.08 -4.47
C GLN A 88 16.61 -18.87 -5.21
N ARG A 89 17.60 -18.18 -5.81
CA ARG A 89 18.89 -18.80 -6.13
C ARG A 89 19.85 -18.44 -5.00
N PRO A 90 20.61 -19.43 -4.48
CA PRO A 90 21.49 -19.28 -3.32
C PRO A 90 22.61 -18.26 -3.57
#